data_AF-A0A4P2QTU8-F1
#
_entry.id   AF-A0A4P2QTU8-F1
#
_cell.length_a   1.000
_cell.length_b   1.000
_cell.length_c   1.000
_cell.angle_alpha   90.00
_cell.angle_beta   90.00
_cell.angle_gamma   90.00
#
_symmetry.space_group_name_H-M   'P 1'
#
loop_
_entity.id
_entity.type
_entity.pdbx_description
1 polymer ?
#
loop_
_entity_poly.entity_id
_entity_poly.type
_entity_poly.pdbx_seq_one_letter_code
_entity_poly.pdbx_strand_id
1 'polypeptide(L)'
;MTSHYRRPDVRQEEDLLPWRRILAVAFAVVVIFFLLGIWSWMILRGREAELRPAGRTLARAKEGFEPRGVVAGVDQRLFQRTASGEEGLGTMLNRKKREELGRFGWADRGRGIVQIPIEDAMSLVVEESR
;
A
#
# COMPACT_ATOMS: atom_id res chain seq x y z
N MET A 1 -37.58 25.89 39.40
CA MET A 1 -36.86 26.14 40.66
C MET A 1 -36.46 24.79 41.24
N THR A 2 -35.21 24.37 41.04
CA THR A 2 -34.68 23.13 41.62
C THR A 2 -34.15 23.45 43.02
N SER A 3 -34.82 22.96 44.05
CA SER A 3 -34.43 23.17 45.45
C SER A 3 -33.16 22.37 45.78
N HIS A 4 -32.07 23.06 46.10
CA HIS A 4 -30.87 22.44 46.66
C HIS A 4 -31.14 21.99 48.11
N TYR A 5 -31.59 20.76 48.30
CA TYR A 5 -31.65 20.13 49.62
C TYR A 5 -30.23 19.76 50.05
N ARG A 6 -29.59 20.63 50.86
CA ARG A 6 -28.27 20.35 51.47
C ARG A 6 -28.51 19.63 52.79
N ARG A 7 -28.29 18.32 52.82
CA ARG A 7 -28.29 17.52 54.06
C ARG A 7 -27.14 17.96 54.96
N PRO A 8 -27.40 18.54 56.15
CA PRO A 8 -26.35 19.06 57.04
C PRO A 8 -25.55 17.94 57.74
N ASP A 9 -26.02 16.70 57.68
CA ASP A 9 -25.44 15.49 58.24
C ASP A 9 -24.42 14.79 57.31
N VAL A 10 -24.36 15.18 56.03
CA VAL A 10 -23.45 14.57 55.06
C VAL A 10 -22.20 15.43 54.93
N ARG A 11 -21.11 15.00 55.58
CA ARG A 11 -19.76 15.49 55.29
C ARG A 11 -19.14 14.59 54.24
N GLN A 12 -18.81 15.16 53.09
CA GLN A 12 -18.00 14.47 52.09
C GLN A 12 -16.59 14.32 52.67
N GLU A 13 -16.11 13.07 52.78
CA GLU A 13 -14.74 12.81 53.19
C GLU A 13 -13.77 13.39 52.15
N GLU A 14 -12.62 13.86 52.61
CA GLU A 14 -11.56 14.32 51.72
C GLU A 14 -11.10 13.15 50.84
N ASP A 15 -11.31 13.27 49.53
CA ASP A 15 -10.86 12.28 48.55
C ASP A 15 -9.35 12.34 48.41
N LEU A 16 -8.65 11.53 49.23
CA LEU A 16 -7.20 11.44 49.22
C LEU A 16 -6.75 10.50 48.10
N LEU A 17 -6.63 11.07 46.90
CA LEU A 17 -6.08 10.36 45.75
C LEU A 17 -4.61 9.97 46.01
N PRO A 18 -4.22 8.70 45.78
CA PRO A 18 -2.83 8.26 45.96
C PRO A 18 -1.95 8.71 44.78
N TRP A 19 -1.72 10.02 44.68
CA TRP A 19 -1.06 10.70 43.55
C TRP A 19 0.28 10.09 43.17
N ARG A 20 1.07 9.68 44.18
CA ARG A 20 2.37 9.00 43.97
C ARG A 20 2.24 7.68 43.20
N ARG A 21 1.19 6.91 43.49
CA ARG A 21 0.93 5.64 42.78
C ARG A 21 0.45 5.90 41.36
N ILE A 22 -0.43 6.88 41.17
CA ILE A 22 -0.93 7.28 39.85
C ILE A 22 0.23 7.74 38.96
N LEU A 23 1.11 8.60 39.48
CA LEU A 23 2.31 9.04 38.77
C LEU A 23 3.27 7.89 38.46
N ALA A 24 3.48 6.97 39.41
CA ALA A 24 4.34 5.80 39.18
C ALA A 24 3.81 4.91 38.05
N VAL A 25 2.50 4.68 38.00
CA VAL A 25 1.86 3.91 36.93
C VAL A 25 1.97 4.64 35.60
N ALA A 26 1.68 5.95 35.56
CA ALA A 26 1.82 6.74 34.34
C ALA A 26 3.26 6.71 33.80
N PHE A 27 4.24 6.86 34.69
CA PHE A 27 5.65 6.78 34.34
C PHE A 27 6.04 5.38 33.82
N ALA A 28 5.57 4.31 34.48
CA ALA A 28 5.83 2.94 34.04
C ALA A 28 5.29 2.68 32.63
N VAL A 29 4.10 3.18 32.30
CA VAL A 29 3.52 3.07 30.95
C VAL A 29 4.41 3.76 29.90
N VAL A 30 4.89 4.97 30.19
CA VAL A 30 5.80 5.70 29.29
C VAL A 30 7.10 4.92 29.07
N VAL A 31 7.69 4.38 30.14
CA VAL A 31 8.92 3.58 30.07
C VAL A 31 8.71 2.33 29.22
N ILE A 32 7.60 1.60 29.43
CA ILE A 32 7.27 0.40 28.64
C ILE A 32 7.13 0.75 27.16
N PHE A 33 6.38 1.82 26.84
CA PHE A 33 6.23 2.28 25.46
C PHE A 33 7.57 2.62 24.82
N PHE A 34 8.44 3.31 25.55
CA PHE A 34 9.76 3.69 25.06
C PHE A 34 10.65 2.46 24.80
N LEU A 35 10.66 1.49 25.72
CA LEU A 35 11.40 0.24 25.57
C LEU A 35 10.89 -0.58 24.38
N LEU A 36 9.58 -0.71 24.22
CA LEU A 36 8.98 -1.41 23.09
C LEU A 36 9.26 -0.70 21.76
N GLY A 37 9.25 0.64 21.75
CA GLY A 37 9.63 1.44 20.59
C GLY A 37 11.09 1.22 20.18
N ILE A 38 12.02 1.25 21.14
CA ILE A 38 13.43 0.93 20.90
C ILE A 38 13.59 -0.50 20.40
N TRP A 39 12.91 -1.46 21.04
CA TRP A 39 12.98 -2.86 20.66
C TRP A 39 12.48 -3.09 19.23
N SER A 40 11.34 -2.50 18.89
CA SER A 40 10.78 -2.53 17.54
C SER A 40 11.73 -1.92 16.52
N TRP A 41 12.33 -0.78 16.85
CA TRP A 41 13.33 -0.13 16.01
C TRP A 41 14.58 -0.99 15.80
N MET A 42 15.07 -1.67 16.84
CA MET A 42 16.21 -2.59 16.73
C MET A 42 15.90 -3.77 15.82
N ILE A 43 14.74 -4.40 15.98
CA ILE A 43 14.30 -5.49 15.08
C ILE A 43 14.23 -4.98 13.65
N LEU A 44 13.58 -3.84 13.43
CA LEU A 44 13.40 -3.29 12.10
C LEU A 44 14.76 -2.98 11.46
N ARG A 45 15.69 -2.38 12.21
CA ARG A 45 17.04 -2.09 11.73
C ARG A 45 17.84 -3.36 11.37
N GLY A 46 17.69 -4.43 12.13
CA GLY A 46 18.30 -5.73 11.82
C GLY A 46 17.73 -6.34 10.53
N ARG A 47 16.40 -6.33 10.39
CA ARG A 47 15.72 -6.85 9.19
C ARG A 47 15.95 -5.99 7.95
N GLU A 48 16.01 -4.67 8.11
CA GLU A 48 16.36 -3.76 7.03
C GLU A 48 17.78 -4.00 6.52
N ALA A 49 18.73 -4.33 7.40
CA ALA A 49 20.09 -4.67 7.00
C ALA A 49 20.14 -5.97 6.17
N GLU A 50 19.34 -6.97 6.52
CA GLU A 50 19.22 -8.22 5.76
C GLU A 50 18.54 -8.01 4.39
N LEU A 51 17.52 -7.14 4.32
CA LEU A 51 16.73 -6.91 3.11
C LEU A 51 17.32 -5.84 2.17
N ARG A 52 18.27 -5.01 2.65
CA ARG A 52 18.98 -4.00 1.85
C ARG A 52 20.49 -4.19 1.94
N PRO A 53 21.09 -5.11 1.15
CA PRO A 53 22.54 -5.31 1.11
C PRO A 53 23.36 -4.14 0.53
N ALA A 54 22.76 -2.97 0.29
CA ALA A 54 23.48 -1.75 -0.02
C ALA A 54 22.77 -0.58 0.67
N GLY A 55 23.49 0.10 1.57
CA GLY A 55 23.03 1.25 2.35
C GLY A 55 22.54 2.41 1.49
N ARG A 56 21.33 2.30 0.95
CA ARG A 56 20.65 3.41 0.27
C ARG A 56 20.00 4.28 1.33
N THR A 57 20.77 5.29 1.73
CA THR A 57 20.37 6.49 2.44
C THR A 57 19.01 7.00 1.94
N LEU A 58 18.17 7.44 2.87
CA LEU A 58 16.86 8.09 2.62
C LEU A 58 16.96 9.32 1.68
N ALA A 59 18.16 9.80 1.37
CA ALA A 59 18.41 10.86 0.40
C ALA A 59 17.78 10.59 -0.98
N ARG A 60 17.70 9.33 -1.42
CA ARG A 60 17.11 8.98 -2.72
C ARG A 60 15.58 8.94 -2.74
N ALA A 61 14.91 9.16 -1.61
CA ALA A 61 13.45 9.29 -1.58
C ALA A 61 12.97 10.64 -2.15
N LYS A 62 13.86 11.64 -2.27
CA LYS A 62 13.53 13.00 -2.73
C LYS A 62 13.78 13.22 -4.22
N GLU A 63 14.64 12.40 -4.83
CA GLU A 63 14.93 12.45 -6.27
C GLU A 63 14.25 11.28 -6.95
N GLY A 64 13.09 11.55 -7.57
CA GLY A 64 12.44 10.69 -8.56
C GLY A 64 12.21 9.25 -8.12
N PHE A 65 10.96 8.88 -7.89
CA PHE A 65 10.49 7.51 -7.65
C PHE A 65 11.11 6.50 -8.64
N GLU A 66 12.33 6.04 -8.37
CA GLU A 66 13.02 5.06 -9.19
C GLU A 66 12.38 3.70 -8.87
N PRO A 67 11.98 2.94 -9.89
CA PRO A 67 11.17 1.75 -9.70
C PRO A 67 11.92 0.71 -8.87
N ARG A 68 11.40 0.48 -7.65
CA ARG A 68 11.56 -0.80 -6.95
C ARG A 68 11.03 -1.86 -7.90
N GLY A 69 11.84 -2.87 -8.26
CA GLY A 69 11.54 -3.84 -9.32
C GLY A 69 10.23 -4.62 -9.12
N VAL A 70 10.34 -5.91 -8.80
CA VAL A 70 9.15 -6.73 -8.53
C VAL A 70 8.62 -6.38 -7.14
N VAL A 71 7.44 -5.78 -7.07
CA VAL A 71 6.72 -5.51 -5.82
C VAL A 71 5.45 -6.36 -5.83
N ALA A 72 5.29 -7.22 -4.82
CA ALA A 72 4.15 -8.14 -4.72
C ALA A 72 3.93 -9.04 -5.96
N GLY A 73 5.01 -9.51 -6.59
CA GLY A 73 4.95 -10.37 -7.77
C GLY A 73 4.64 -9.66 -9.09
N VAL A 74 4.47 -8.33 -9.09
CA VAL A 74 4.20 -7.52 -10.28
C VAL A 74 5.41 -6.65 -10.61
N ASP A 75 5.88 -6.69 -11.85
CA ASP A 75 6.94 -5.81 -12.34
C ASP A 75 6.36 -4.42 -12.67
N GLN A 76 6.64 -3.46 -11.79
CA GLN A 76 6.12 -2.09 -11.91
C GLN A 76 6.82 -1.27 -13.00
N ARG A 77 7.94 -1.76 -13.55
CA ARG A 77 8.70 -1.06 -14.61
C ARG A 77 7.96 -1.00 -15.94
N LEU A 78 7.05 -1.94 -16.18
CA LEU A 78 6.27 -2.02 -17.42
C LEU A 78 5.24 -0.89 -17.56
N PHE A 79 4.79 -0.33 -16.44
CA PHE A 79 3.65 0.61 -16.40
C PHE A 79 4.06 2.07 -16.22
N GLN A 80 5.34 2.37 -16.01
CA GLN A 80 5.79 3.74 -15.78
C GLN A 80 6.02 4.46 -17.11
N ARG A 81 5.27 5.55 -17.33
CA ARG A 81 5.51 6.50 -18.43
C ARG A 81 6.71 7.35 -18.05
N THR A 82 7.83 7.22 -18.77
CA THR A 82 9.03 8.03 -18.54
C THR A 82 8.64 9.50 -18.64
N ALA A 83 9.00 10.31 -17.64
CA ALA A 83 8.68 11.73 -17.58
C ALA A 83 9.26 12.54 -18.77
N SER A 84 10.18 11.94 -19.54
CA SER A 84 10.87 12.51 -20.69
C SER A 84 10.16 12.33 -22.04
N GLY A 85 8.94 11.79 -22.09
CA GLY A 85 8.21 11.63 -23.36
C GLY A 85 8.71 10.48 -24.25
N GLU A 86 9.67 9.70 -23.78
CA GLU A 86 10.08 8.44 -24.42
C GLU A 86 8.99 7.37 -24.26
N GLU A 87 8.75 6.60 -25.32
CA GLU A 87 7.83 5.47 -25.29
C GLU A 87 8.25 4.48 -24.21
N GLY A 88 7.47 4.40 -23.12
CA GLY A 88 7.72 3.46 -22.04
C GLY A 88 7.82 2.01 -22.54
N LEU A 89 8.54 1.17 -21.80
CA LEU A 89 8.81 -0.21 -22.18
C LEU A 89 7.51 -1.02 -22.42
N GLY A 90 6.43 -0.71 -21.67
CA GLY A 90 5.10 -1.29 -21.88
C GLY A 90 4.43 -0.85 -23.19
N THR A 91 4.63 0.39 -23.64
CA THR A 91 4.11 0.85 -24.95
C THR A 91 4.83 0.19 -26.12
N MET A 92 6.14 -0.02 -26.02
CA MET A 92 6.94 -0.77 -26.99
C MET A 92 6.45 -2.23 -27.12
N LEU A 93 6.26 -2.89 -25.98
CA LEU A 93 5.77 -4.28 -25.95
C LEU A 93 4.35 -4.39 -26.50
N ASN A 94 3.47 -3.45 -26.17
CA ASN A 94 2.12 -3.42 -26.73
C ASN A 94 2.11 -3.18 -28.25
N ARG A 95 3.00 -2.33 -28.77
CA ARG A 95 3.16 -2.12 -30.21
C ARG A 95 3.58 -3.43 -30.89
N LYS A 96 4.61 -4.09 -30.38
CA LYS A 96 5.09 -5.37 -30.93
C LYS A 96 4.01 -6.47 -30.92
N LYS A 97 3.26 -6.60 -29.82
CA LYS A 97 2.12 -7.53 -29.75
C LYS A 97 1.06 -7.22 -30.80
N ARG A 98 0.74 -5.94 -31.03
CA ARG A 98 -0.23 -5.55 -32.06
C ARG A 98 0.27 -5.84 -33.47
N GLU A 99 1.55 -5.63 -33.75
CA GLU A 99 2.16 -5.99 -35.03
C GLU A 99 2.10 -7.50 -35.29
N GLU A 100 2.37 -8.31 -34.27
CA GLU A 100 2.23 -9.78 -34.36
C GLU A 100 0.77 -10.18 -34.62
N LEU A 101 -0.19 -9.62 -33.87
CA LEU A 101 -1.62 -9.88 -34.08
C LEU A 101 -2.11 -9.46 -35.48
N GLY A 102 -1.60 -8.34 -36.00
CA GLY A 102 -1.88 -7.90 -37.37
C GLY A 102 -1.25 -8.82 -38.42
N ARG A 103 -0.02 -9.30 -38.20
CA ARG A 103 0.69 -10.21 -39.12
C ARG A 103 -0.03 -11.55 -39.30
N PHE A 104 -0.62 -12.08 -38.23
CA PHE A 104 -1.38 -13.34 -38.29
C PHE A 104 -2.83 -13.14 -38.73
N GLY A 105 -3.29 -11.91 -38.98
CA GLY A 105 -4.65 -11.60 -39.43
C GLY A 105 -5.71 -11.65 -38.32
N TRP A 106 -5.32 -11.75 -37.06
CA TRP A 106 -6.24 -11.87 -35.93
C TRP A 106 -7.04 -10.59 -35.69
N ALA A 107 -6.44 -9.43 -35.98
CA ALA A 107 -7.12 -8.14 -35.86
C ALA A 107 -6.61 -7.13 -36.90
N ASP A 108 -7.50 -6.64 -37.76
CA ASP A 108 -7.27 -5.52 -38.68
C ASP A 108 -8.20 -4.35 -38.29
N ARG A 109 -7.65 -3.38 -37.56
CA ARG A 109 -8.38 -2.18 -37.13
C ARG A 109 -8.73 -1.26 -38.30
N GLY A 110 -7.93 -1.23 -39.36
CA GLY A 110 -8.18 -0.37 -40.52
C GLY A 110 -9.44 -0.79 -41.27
N ARG A 111 -9.73 -2.09 -41.27
CA ARG A 111 -10.92 -2.68 -41.88
C ARG A 111 -12.03 -2.99 -40.87
N GLY A 112 -11.76 -2.91 -39.57
CA GLY A 112 -12.70 -3.27 -38.51
C GLY A 112 -12.96 -4.78 -38.43
N ILE A 113 -12.03 -5.62 -38.89
CA ILE A 113 -12.19 -7.07 -38.97
C ILE A 113 -11.39 -7.73 -37.85
N VAL A 114 -12.04 -8.59 -37.07
CA VAL A 114 -11.40 -9.46 -36.07
C VAL A 114 -11.64 -10.89 -36.52
N GLN A 115 -10.56 -11.65 -36.69
CA GLN A 115 -10.64 -13.04 -37.11
C GLN A 115 -10.55 -13.93 -35.86
N ILE A 116 -11.67 -14.57 -35.53
CA ILE A 116 -11.80 -15.47 -34.38
C ILE A 116 -11.86 -16.90 -34.94
N PRO A 117 -11.15 -17.88 -34.34
CA PRO A 117 -11.34 -19.30 -34.67
C PRO A 117 -12.81 -19.70 -34.57
N ILE A 118 -13.26 -20.62 -35.43
CA ILE A 118 -14.68 -20.99 -35.52
C ILE A 118 -15.16 -21.61 -34.21
N GLU A 119 -14.29 -22.37 -33.53
CA GLU A 119 -14.56 -23.01 -32.24
C GLU A 119 -14.91 -21.98 -31.15
N ASP A 120 -14.16 -20.88 -31.11
CA ASP A 120 -14.36 -19.77 -30.17
C ASP A 120 -15.55 -18.88 -30.58
N ALA A 121 -15.83 -18.74 -31.88
CA ALA A 121 -17.02 -18.02 -32.33
C ALA A 121 -18.32 -18.75 -31.94
N MET A 122 -18.32 -20.09 -32.01
CA MET A 122 -19.48 -20.91 -31.61
C MET A 122 -19.75 -20.80 -30.11
N SER A 123 -18.71 -20.74 -29.26
CA SER A 123 -18.89 -20.59 -27.81
C SER A 123 -19.47 -19.22 -27.44
N LEU A 124 -19.01 -18.15 -28.10
CA LEU A 124 -19.53 -16.79 -27.90
C LEU A 124 -21.02 -16.66 -28.28
N VAL A 125 -21.44 -17.27 -29.38
CA VAL A 125 -22.86 -17.28 -29.80
C VAL A 125 -23.74 -18.05 -28.80
N VAL A 126 -23.21 -19.13 -28.22
CA VAL A 126 -23.91 -19.91 -27.20
C VAL A 126 -24.00 -19.16 -25.87
N GLU A 127 -23.01 -18.35 -25.50
CA GLU A 127 -23.06 -17.49 -24.31
C GLU A 127 -23.99 -16.29 -24.48
N GLU A 128 -24.02 -15.64 -25.65
CA GLU A 128 -24.90 -14.49 -25.93
C GLU A 128 -26.38 -14.87 -26.03
N SER A 129 -26.68 -16.12 -26.43
CA SER A 129 -28.05 -16.63 -26.55
C SER A 129 -28.66 -17.14 -25.23
N ARG A 130 -27.96 -16.95 -24.10
CA ARG A 130 -28.38 -17.39 -22.77
C ARG A 130 -28.79 -16.21 -21.89
#